data_AF-A0A497T9K3-F1
#
_entry.id   AF-A0A497T9K3-F1
#
_cell.length_a   1.000
_cell.length_b   1.000
_cell.length_c   1.000
_cell.angle_alpha   90.00
_cell.angle_beta   90.00
_cell.angle_gamma   90.00
#
_symmetry.space_group_name_H-M   'P 1'
#
loop_
_entity.id
_entity.type
_entity.pdbx_description
1 polymer ?
#
loop_
_entity_poly.entity_id
_entity_poly.type
_entity_poly.pdbx_seq_one_letter_code
_entity_poly.pdbx_strand_id
1 'polypeptide(L)'
;MKRWITALIIFFFFFSQIAVADDTITVEIYSNGDITGWINATANGSAVFYIQGIDILGEIDSLWSAVKSAKSKAGSAYSKASKAYVIAKSNSGKISLMEADIQNNTAKIYILRDELVSFENDYIKFKNCTLNNITLLQLELSNQSKAITTLHKDLTRFKELVSYILLIFTVAICMIYVLFPYFIKKIGGGKK
;
A
#
# COMPACT_ATOMS: atom_id res chain seq x y z
N MET A 1 35.27 66.12 -38.27
CA MET A 1 34.16 65.23 -38.69
C MET A 1 33.03 65.95 -39.44
N LYS A 2 32.59 67.16 -39.04
CA LYS A 2 31.49 67.88 -39.72
C LYS A 2 31.66 68.15 -41.23
N ARG A 3 32.89 68.39 -41.72
CA ARG A 3 33.16 68.71 -43.15
C ARG A 3 33.04 67.50 -44.10
N TRP A 4 33.23 66.27 -43.59
CA TRP A 4 33.11 65.05 -44.40
C TRP A 4 31.67 64.62 -44.59
N ILE A 5 30.80 64.89 -43.62
CA ILE A 5 29.35 64.63 -43.72
C ILE A 5 28.71 65.55 -44.77
N THR A 6 29.13 66.82 -44.85
CA THR A 6 28.63 67.77 -45.87
C THR A 6 29.08 67.38 -47.28
N ALA A 7 30.33 66.92 -47.43
CA ALA A 7 30.82 66.41 -48.70
C ALA A 7 30.12 65.09 -49.11
N LEU A 8 29.81 64.20 -48.16
CA LEU A 8 29.07 62.97 -48.42
C LEU A 8 27.63 63.29 -48.87
N ILE A 9 26.96 64.24 -48.21
CA ILE A 9 25.61 64.68 -48.58
C ILE A 9 25.60 65.28 -50.00
N ILE A 10 26.57 66.14 -50.34
CA ILE A 10 26.68 66.74 -51.69
C ILE A 10 27.09 65.70 -52.75
N PHE A 11 27.91 64.71 -52.40
CA PHE A 11 28.30 63.63 -53.33
C PHE A 11 27.14 62.65 -53.59
N PHE A 12 26.28 62.40 -52.60
CA PHE A 12 25.04 61.63 -52.78
C PHE A 12 24.07 62.31 -53.76
N PHE A 13 24.06 63.65 -53.80
CA PHE A 13 23.24 64.41 -54.77
C PHE A 13 23.62 64.14 -56.24
N PHE A 14 24.86 63.73 -56.54
CA PHE A 14 25.29 63.43 -57.92
C PHE A 14 24.89 62.04 -58.43
N PHE A 15 24.48 61.13 -57.53
CA PHE A 15 24.03 59.77 -57.88
C PHE A 15 22.56 59.52 -57.54
N SER A 16 21.81 60.58 -57.23
CA SER A 16 20.40 60.50 -56.89
C SER A 16 19.50 61.09 -57.95
N GLN A 17 18.46 60.35 -58.35
CA GLN A 17 17.35 60.91 -59.12
C GLN A 17 16.28 61.39 -58.13
N ILE A 18 15.82 62.63 -58.32
CA ILE A 18 14.77 63.24 -57.50
C ILE A 18 13.52 63.34 -58.37
N ALA A 19 12.47 62.60 -58.02
CA ALA A 19 11.16 62.68 -58.64
C ALA A 19 10.17 63.36 -57.67
N VAL A 20 9.38 64.30 -58.19
CA VAL A 20 8.38 65.06 -57.40
C VAL A 20 7.02 64.90 -58.07
N ALA A 21 6.02 64.40 -57.35
CA ALA A 21 4.65 64.21 -57.85
C ALA A 21 3.62 64.41 -56.74
N ASP A 22 2.57 65.21 -56.99
CA ASP A 22 1.34 65.40 -56.20
C ASP A 22 1.50 65.24 -54.67
N ASP A 23 2.46 65.95 -54.06
CA ASP A 23 2.78 65.95 -52.61
C ASP A 23 3.77 64.89 -52.10
N THR A 24 4.53 64.23 -52.98
CA THR A 24 5.58 63.27 -52.62
C THR A 24 6.92 63.59 -53.29
N ILE A 25 8.00 63.54 -52.52
CA ILE A 25 9.38 63.61 -52.99
C ILE A 25 10.00 62.22 -52.87
N THR A 26 10.44 61.66 -54.00
CA THR A 26 11.19 60.40 -54.05
C THR A 26 12.64 60.70 -54.36
N VAL A 27 13.55 60.28 -53.47
CA VAL A 27 15.00 60.33 -53.70
C VAL A 27 15.50 58.90 -53.88
N GLU A 28 15.88 58.55 -55.10
CA GLU A 28 16.51 57.26 -55.40
C GLU A 28 18.02 57.38 -55.24
N ILE A 29 18.65 56.36 -54.68
CA ILE A 29 20.07 56.29 -54.38
C ILE A 29 20.60 54.98 -54.96
N TYR A 30 21.59 55.10 -55.83
CA TYR A 30 22.23 53.96 -56.47
C TYR A 30 23.64 53.76 -55.92
N SER A 31 23.94 52.54 -55.48
CA SER A 31 25.29 52.10 -55.14
C SER A 31 25.90 51.34 -56.31
N ASN A 32 27.22 51.44 -56.49
CA ASN A 32 28.01 50.73 -57.52
C ASN A 32 27.97 49.18 -57.42
N GLY A 33 27.25 48.63 -56.43
CA GLY A 33 27.12 47.19 -56.16
C GLY A 33 25.68 46.68 -56.12
N ASP A 34 24.81 47.12 -57.04
CA ASP A 34 23.43 46.65 -57.23
C ASP A 34 22.45 46.86 -56.06
N ILE A 35 22.78 47.77 -55.14
CA ILE A 35 21.85 48.18 -54.07
C ILE A 35 21.13 49.45 -54.52
N THR A 36 19.82 49.35 -54.64
CA THR A 36 18.92 50.49 -54.84
C THR A 36 18.28 50.84 -53.50
N GLY A 37 18.35 52.10 -53.11
CA GLY A 37 17.58 52.63 -51.98
C GLY A 37 16.71 53.77 -52.46
N TRP A 38 15.53 53.95 -51.89
CA TRP A 38 14.77 55.17 -52.14
C TRP A 38 14.08 55.69 -50.88
N ILE A 39 13.93 57.00 -50.82
CA ILE A 39 13.27 57.71 -49.73
C ILE A 39 12.02 58.34 -50.32
N ASN A 40 10.85 57.96 -49.82
CA ASN A 40 9.58 58.60 -50.16
C ASN A 40 9.16 59.51 -49.01
N ALA A 41 9.26 60.82 -49.19
CA ALA A 41 8.81 61.83 -48.24
C ALA A 41 7.53 62.49 -48.73
N THR A 42 6.48 62.50 -47.92
CA THR A 42 5.19 63.13 -48.23
C THR A 42 5.07 64.50 -47.54
N ALA A 43 4.31 65.43 -48.12
CA ALA A 43 4.13 66.79 -47.60
C ALA A 43 3.54 66.86 -46.17
N ASN A 44 2.92 65.77 -45.71
CA ASN A 44 2.44 65.60 -44.33
C ASN A 44 3.55 65.33 -43.29
N GLY A 45 4.83 65.31 -43.70
CA GLY A 45 5.98 65.11 -42.83
C GLY A 45 6.39 63.65 -42.59
N SER A 46 5.75 62.68 -43.26
CA SER A 46 6.16 61.28 -43.22
C SER A 46 7.27 60.99 -44.23
N ALA A 47 8.26 60.18 -43.86
CA ALA A 47 9.30 59.69 -44.77
C ALA A 47 9.49 58.18 -44.57
N VAL A 48 9.45 57.42 -45.66
CA VAL A 48 9.66 55.97 -45.67
C VAL A 48 10.93 55.65 -46.44
N PHE A 49 11.78 54.82 -45.84
CA PHE A 49 13.07 54.43 -46.37
C PHE A 49 12.98 53.00 -46.90
N TYR A 50 13.20 52.85 -48.20
CA TYR A 50 13.24 51.55 -48.85
C TYR A 50 14.67 51.19 -49.23
N ILE A 51 15.06 49.94 -49.03
CA ILE A 51 16.29 49.36 -49.59
C ILE A 51 15.87 48.09 -50.34
N GLN A 52 16.19 48.03 -51.63
CA GLN A 52 15.78 46.95 -52.54
C GLN A 52 14.27 46.64 -52.46
N GLY A 53 13.44 47.68 -52.32
CA GLY A 53 11.99 47.54 -52.22
C GLY A 53 11.45 47.17 -50.84
N ILE A 54 12.30 47.02 -49.81
CA ILE A 54 11.90 46.71 -48.44
C ILE A 54 11.78 48.00 -47.63
N ASP A 55 10.61 48.26 -47.05
CA ASP A 55 10.44 49.30 -46.02
C ASP A 55 11.23 48.92 -44.77
N ILE A 56 12.34 49.64 -44.55
CA ILE A 56 13.27 49.33 -43.47
C ILE A 56 12.65 49.60 -42.09
N LEU A 57 11.84 50.66 -41.96
CA LEU A 57 11.20 50.97 -40.68
C LEU A 57 10.12 49.92 -40.36
N GLY A 58 9.31 49.54 -41.35
CA GLY A 58 8.34 48.47 -41.22
C GLY A 58 8.96 47.12 -40.86
N GLU A 59 10.09 46.77 -41.48
CA GLU A 59 10.82 45.52 -41.18
C GLU A 59 11.44 45.54 -39.78
N ILE A 60 12.02 46.67 -39.34
CA ILE A 60 12.53 46.85 -37.99
C ILE A 60 11.41 46.70 -36.95
N ASP A 61 10.24 47.28 -37.20
CA ASP A 61 9.07 47.18 -36.32
C ASP A 61 8.52 45.75 -36.25
N SER A 62 8.51 45.04 -37.38
CA SER A 62 8.15 43.62 -37.47
C SER A 62 9.12 42.75 -36.66
N LEU A 63 10.42 42.94 -36.85
CA LEU A 63 11.47 42.25 -36.08
C LEU A 63 11.36 42.54 -34.59
N TRP A 64 11.14 43.80 -34.21
CA TRP A 64 10.98 44.20 -32.82
C TRP A 64 9.75 43.54 -32.17
N SER A 65 8.65 43.45 -32.91
CA SER A 65 7.43 42.77 -32.48
C SER A 65 7.65 41.26 -32.31
N ALA A 66 8.38 40.63 -33.23
CA ALA A 66 8.76 39.23 -33.14
C ALA A 66 9.65 38.96 -31.92
N VAL A 67 10.66 39.82 -31.67
CA VAL A 67 11.54 39.73 -30.48
C VAL A 67 10.74 39.87 -29.18
N LYS A 68 9.82 40.84 -29.09
CA LYS A 68 8.93 40.98 -27.93
C LYS A 68 8.07 39.74 -27.70
N SER A 69 7.48 39.19 -28.78
CA SER A 69 6.68 37.96 -28.73
C SER A 69 7.49 36.76 -28.26
N ALA A 70 8.70 36.57 -28.81
CA ALA A 70 9.62 35.51 -28.41
C ALA A 70 10.03 35.63 -26.94
N LYS A 71 10.37 36.83 -26.47
CA LYS A 71 10.68 37.10 -25.06
C LYS A 71 9.53 36.72 -24.13
N SER A 72 8.30 37.07 -24.49
CA SER A 72 7.11 36.72 -23.71
C SER A 72 6.89 35.20 -23.65
N LYS A 73 7.00 34.52 -24.80
CA LYS A 73 6.89 33.05 -24.87
C LYS A 73 7.97 32.36 -24.05
N ALA A 74 9.22 32.83 -24.13
CA ALA A 74 10.34 32.31 -23.35
C ALA A 74 10.11 32.47 -21.84
N GLY A 75 9.63 33.64 -21.40
CA GLY A 75 9.29 33.87 -19.99
C GLY A 75 8.18 32.94 -19.49
N SER A 76 7.13 32.73 -20.30
CA SER A 76 6.05 31.79 -19.98
C SER A 76 6.54 30.34 -19.90
N ALA A 77 7.36 29.92 -20.87
CA ALA A 77 7.95 28.58 -20.88
C ALA A 77 8.86 28.34 -19.67
N TYR A 78 9.71 29.31 -19.33
CA TYR A 78 10.57 29.25 -18.14
C TYR A 78 9.75 29.13 -16.86
N SER A 79 8.70 29.95 -16.70
CA SER A 79 7.80 29.89 -15.53
C SER A 79 7.13 28.52 -15.39
N LYS A 80 6.63 27.95 -16.49
CA LYS A 80 6.05 26.60 -16.50
C LYS A 80 7.09 25.53 -16.14
N ALA A 81 8.27 25.58 -16.75
CA ALA A 81 9.35 24.64 -16.48
C ALA A 81 9.82 24.71 -15.02
N SER A 82 9.97 25.92 -14.47
CA SER A 82 10.34 26.13 -13.07
C SER A 82 9.30 25.53 -12.11
N LYS A 83 8.00 25.71 -12.37
CA LYS A 83 6.93 25.10 -11.56
C LYS A 83 6.94 23.58 -11.67
N ALA A 84 7.08 23.04 -12.87
CA ALA A 84 7.16 21.61 -13.10
C ALA A 84 8.35 20.97 -12.36
N TYR A 85 9.52 21.63 -12.36
CA TYR A 85 10.69 21.19 -11.62
C TYR A 85 10.45 21.11 -10.10
N VAL A 86 9.83 22.13 -9.51
CA VAL A 86 9.51 22.13 -8.07
C VAL A 86 8.55 20.99 -7.73
N ILE A 87 7.53 20.76 -8.57
CA ILE A 87 6.58 19.64 -8.40
C ILE A 87 7.31 18.29 -8.51
N ALA A 88 8.15 18.11 -9.54
CA ALA A 88 8.90 16.88 -9.74
C ALA A 88 9.83 16.58 -8.54
N LYS A 89 10.52 17.60 -8.03
CA LYS A 89 11.36 17.48 -6.83
C LYS A 89 10.56 17.10 -5.60
N SER A 90 9.39 17.71 -5.39
CA SER A 90 8.48 17.37 -4.28
C SER A 90 7.98 15.93 -4.39
N ASN A 91 7.55 15.51 -5.59
CA ASN A 91 7.06 14.16 -5.84
C ASN A 91 8.15 13.10 -5.65
N SER A 92 9.39 13.38 -6.06
CA SER A 92 10.51 12.47 -5.82
C SER A 92 10.73 12.19 -4.34
N GLY A 93 10.64 13.22 -3.47
CA GLY A 93 10.72 13.01 -2.02
C GLY A 93 9.57 12.17 -1.46
N LYS A 94 8.34 12.41 -1.94
CA LYS A 94 7.16 11.62 -1.53
C LYS A 94 7.27 10.15 -1.96
N ILE A 95 7.73 9.91 -3.19
CA ILE A 95 7.95 8.55 -3.71
C ILE A 95 8.96 7.81 -2.83
N SER A 96 10.07 8.44 -2.49
CA SER A 96 11.08 7.82 -1.62
C SER A 96 10.54 7.45 -0.24
N LEU A 97 9.69 8.29 0.36
CA LEU A 97 9.01 7.97 1.62
C LEU A 97 8.03 6.79 1.46
N MET A 98 7.23 6.78 0.39
CA MET A 98 6.33 5.67 0.09
C MET A 98 7.08 4.34 -0.12
N GLU A 99 8.25 4.36 -0.77
CA GLU A 99 9.10 3.19 -0.95
C GLU A 99 9.58 2.64 0.40
N ALA A 100 10.00 3.51 1.31
CA ALA A 100 10.40 3.11 2.67
C ALA A 100 9.22 2.51 3.46
N ASP A 101 8.03 3.10 3.37
CA ASP A 101 6.82 2.59 4.01
C ASP A 101 6.42 1.22 3.45
N ILE A 102 6.50 1.04 2.13
CA ILE A 102 6.25 -0.25 1.47
C ILE A 102 7.23 -1.31 1.98
N GLN A 103 8.54 -1.02 2.01
CA GLN A 103 9.54 -1.95 2.52
C GLN A 103 9.29 -2.35 3.98
N ASN A 104 8.95 -1.38 4.83
CA ASN A 104 8.63 -1.64 6.24
C ASN A 104 7.38 -2.53 6.37
N ASN A 105 6.32 -2.24 5.62
CA ASN A 105 5.11 -3.04 5.65
C ASN A 105 5.33 -4.45 5.09
N THR A 106 6.14 -4.61 4.05
CA THR A 106 6.56 -5.92 3.54
C THR A 106 7.29 -6.72 4.60
N ALA A 107 8.22 -6.12 5.34
CA ALA A 107 8.93 -6.79 6.43
C ALA A 107 7.96 -7.25 7.54
N LYS A 108 7.01 -6.39 7.95
CA LYS A 108 5.98 -6.74 8.94
C LYS A 108 5.09 -7.91 8.48
N ILE A 109 4.72 -7.95 7.19
CA ILE A 109 3.94 -9.05 6.63
C ILE A 109 4.71 -10.37 6.73
N TYR A 110 6.01 -10.37 6.44
CA TYR A 110 6.83 -11.58 6.59
C TYR A 110 6.91 -12.06 8.03
N ILE A 111 7.09 -11.14 8.99
CA ILE A 111 7.08 -11.48 10.42
C ILE A 111 5.73 -12.09 10.83
N LEU A 112 4.61 -11.45 10.47
CA LEU A 112 3.27 -11.96 10.79
C LEU A 112 3.01 -13.34 10.18
N ARG A 113 3.50 -13.59 8.97
CA ARG A 113 3.40 -14.91 8.34
C ARG A 113 4.15 -15.96 9.15
N ASP A 114 5.37 -15.66 9.57
CA ASP A 114 6.20 -16.62 10.31
C ASP A 114 5.61 -16.88 11.72
N GLU A 115 5.06 -15.85 12.37
CA GLU A 115 4.30 -15.99 13.63
C GLU A 115 3.05 -16.87 13.46
N LEU A 116 2.30 -16.69 12.37
CA LEU A 116 1.11 -17.50 12.09
C LEU A 116 1.46 -18.98 11.88
N VAL A 117 2.55 -19.28 11.15
CA VAL A 117 3.03 -20.64 10.96
C VAL A 117 3.47 -21.26 12.29
N SER A 118 4.15 -20.50 13.15
CA SER A 118 4.52 -20.97 14.49
C SER A 118 3.28 -21.29 15.33
N PHE A 119 2.30 -20.39 15.33
CA PHE A 119 1.03 -20.58 16.03
C PHE A 119 0.28 -21.83 15.56
N GLU A 120 0.19 -22.04 14.24
CA GLU A 120 -0.46 -23.23 13.66
C GLU A 120 0.21 -24.53 14.14
N ASN A 121 1.54 -24.57 14.15
CA ASN A 121 2.29 -25.72 14.64
C ASN A 121 2.01 -26.02 16.12
N ASP A 122 1.99 -24.97 16.95
CA ASP A 122 1.71 -25.12 18.39
C ASP A 122 0.26 -25.53 18.65
N TYR A 123 -0.68 -25.00 17.87
CA TYR A 123 -2.08 -25.43 17.91
C TYR A 123 -2.24 -26.92 17.56
N ILE A 124 -1.56 -27.40 16.50
CA ILE A 124 -1.59 -28.82 16.11
C ILE A 124 -1.03 -29.70 17.23
N LYS A 125 0.11 -29.32 17.83
CA LYS A 125 0.69 -30.05 18.97
C LYS A 125 -0.27 -30.11 20.15
N PHE A 126 -0.86 -28.97 20.53
CA PHE A 126 -1.84 -28.88 21.61
C PHE A 126 -3.05 -29.77 21.35
N LYS A 127 -3.59 -29.73 20.12
CA LYS A 127 -4.74 -30.55 19.70
C LYS A 127 -4.42 -32.04 19.82
N ASN A 128 -3.26 -32.48 19.34
CA ASN A 128 -2.85 -33.89 19.40
C ASN A 128 -2.64 -34.37 20.84
N CYS A 129 -2.00 -33.55 21.68
CA CYS A 129 -1.82 -33.85 23.10
C CYS A 129 -3.17 -33.98 23.83
N THR A 130 -4.07 -33.03 23.58
CA THR A 130 -5.43 -33.04 24.15
C THR A 130 -6.19 -34.30 23.74
N LEU A 131 -6.15 -34.66 22.45
CA LEU A 131 -6.79 -35.87 21.93
C LEU A 131 -6.25 -37.12 22.63
N ASN A 132 -4.92 -37.25 22.71
CA ASN A 132 -4.28 -38.38 23.38
C ASN A 132 -4.69 -38.48 24.85
N ASN A 133 -4.70 -37.36 25.58
CA ASN A 133 -5.12 -37.33 26.98
C ASN A 133 -6.58 -37.74 27.16
N ILE A 134 -7.48 -37.28 26.28
CA ILE A 134 -8.88 -37.69 26.29
C ILE A 134 -9.01 -39.20 26.04
N THR A 135 -8.28 -39.75 25.07
CA THR A 135 -8.29 -41.19 24.79
C THR A 135 -7.79 -42.01 25.98
N LEU A 136 -6.72 -41.56 26.65
CA LEU A 136 -6.21 -42.22 27.85
C LEU A 136 -7.21 -42.17 29.01
N LEU A 137 -7.84 -41.01 29.24
CA LEU A 137 -8.88 -40.86 30.25
C LEU A 137 -10.10 -41.76 29.97
N GLN A 138 -10.51 -41.88 28.71
CA GLN A 138 -11.61 -42.78 28.31
C GLN A 138 -11.26 -44.24 28.58
N LEU A 139 -10.03 -44.66 28.28
CA LEU A 139 -9.55 -46.01 28.56
C LEU A 139 -9.54 -46.29 30.06
N GLU A 140 -9.00 -45.36 30.86
CA GLU A 140 -8.94 -45.49 32.32
C GLU A 140 -10.36 -45.55 32.93
N LEU A 141 -11.26 -44.68 32.50
CA LEU A 141 -12.65 -44.69 32.95
C LEU A 141 -13.36 -46.01 32.61
N SER A 142 -13.11 -46.57 31.42
CA SER A 142 -13.64 -47.87 31.01
C SER A 142 -13.11 -49.00 31.91
N ASN A 143 -11.81 -48.97 32.23
CA ASN A 143 -11.19 -49.94 33.13
C ASN A 143 -11.76 -49.84 34.55
N GLN A 144 -11.89 -48.63 35.09
CA GLN A 144 -12.48 -48.39 36.41
C GLN A 144 -13.95 -48.83 36.47
N SER A 145 -14.74 -48.55 35.44
CA SER A 145 -16.13 -49.00 35.34
C SER A 145 -16.24 -50.54 35.38
N LYS A 146 -15.35 -51.25 34.68
CA LYS A 146 -15.26 -52.72 34.73
C LYS A 146 -14.87 -53.20 36.13
N ALA A 147 -13.86 -52.58 36.75
CA ALA A 147 -13.41 -52.94 38.09
C ALA A 147 -14.52 -52.75 39.14
N ILE A 148 -15.24 -51.63 39.09
CA ILE A 148 -16.40 -51.35 39.96
C ILE A 148 -17.50 -52.38 39.73
N THR A 149 -17.81 -52.72 38.48
CA THR A 149 -18.81 -53.75 38.16
C THR A 149 -18.42 -55.11 38.73
N THR A 150 -17.15 -55.50 38.65
CA THR A 150 -16.65 -56.75 39.25
C THR A 150 -16.75 -56.69 40.78
N LEU A 151 -16.27 -55.61 41.40
CA LEU A 151 -16.34 -55.42 42.85
C LEU A 151 -17.78 -55.49 43.36
N HIS A 152 -18.73 -54.90 42.64
CA HIS A 152 -20.15 -54.94 42.98
C HIS A 152 -20.73 -56.36 42.93
N LYS A 153 -20.35 -57.16 41.93
CA LYS A 153 -20.74 -58.58 41.85
C LYS A 153 -20.16 -59.40 43.00
N ASP A 154 -18.89 -59.19 43.33
CA ASP A 154 -18.22 -59.90 44.42
C ASP A 154 -18.83 -59.55 45.77
N LEU A 155 -19.14 -58.27 46.01
CA LEU A 155 -19.85 -57.81 47.21
C LEU A 155 -21.24 -58.44 47.34
N THR A 156 -21.96 -58.57 46.22
CA THR A 156 -23.29 -59.19 46.20
C THR A 156 -23.21 -60.67 46.56
N ARG A 157 -22.26 -61.40 45.96
CA ARG A 157 -22.00 -62.81 46.30
C ARG A 157 -21.60 -62.98 47.77
N PHE A 158 -20.75 -62.12 48.29
CA PHE A 158 -20.37 -62.15 49.71
C PHE A 158 -21.59 -61.96 50.61
N LYS A 159 -22.47 -61.00 50.28
CA LYS A 159 -23.72 -60.77 51.02
C LYS A 159 -24.63 -62.00 51.01
N GLU A 160 -24.76 -62.69 49.87
CA GLU A 160 -25.52 -63.94 49.77
C GLU A 160 -24.91 -65.05 50.64
N LEU A 161 -23.58 -65.24 50.58
CA LEU A 161 -22.88 -66.24 51.41
C LEU A 161 -23.07 -65.96 52.90
N VAL A 162 -22.92 -64.71 53.34
CA VAL A 162 -23.15 -64.33 54.74
C VAL A 162 -24.60 -64.62 55.16
N SER A 163 -25.57 -64.34 54.28
CA SER A 163 -26.98 -64.66 54.53
C SER A 163 -27.21 -66.17 54.70
N TYR A 164 -26.62 -66.99 53.83
CA TYR A 164 -26.71 -68.45 53.96
C TYR A 164 -26.06 -68.97 55.24
N ILE A 165 -24.89 -68.46 55.60
CA ILE A 165 -24.20 -68.83 56.85
C ILE A 165 -25.07 -68.47 58.06
N LEU A 166 -25.64 -67.27 58.10
CA LEU A 166 -26.55 -66.85 59.17
C LEU A 166 -27.80 -67.74 59.25
N LEU A 167 -28.36 -68.14 58.11
CA LEU A 167 -29.51 -69.05 58.05
C LEU A 167 -29.14 -70.44 58.59
N ILE A 168 -27.98 -70.98 58.21
CA ILE A 168 -27.46 -72.25 58.74
C ILE A 168 -27.29 -72.17 60.26
N PHE A 169 -26.67 -71.11 60.78
CA PHE A 169 -26.55 -70.90 62.23
C PHE A 169 -27.90 -70.84 62.93
N THR A 170 -28.87 -70.10 62.36
CA THR A 170 -30.23 -69.99 62.90
C THR A 170 -30.92 -71.35 62.98
N VAL A 171 -30.87 -72.14 61.90
CA VAL A 171 -31.45 -73.49 61.85
C VAL A 171 -30.75 -74.42 62.85
N ALA A 172 -29.43 -74.37 62.96
CA ALA A 172 -28.67 -75.18 63.92
C ALA A 172 -29.07 -74.85 65.37
N ILE A 173 -29.23 -73.57 65.72
CA ILE A 173 -29.70 -73.14 67.04
C ILE A 173 -31.12 -73.67 67.30
N CYS A 174 -32.04 -73.54 66.34
CA CYS A 174 -33.40 -74.08 66.45
C CYS A 174 -33.41 -75.60 66.65
N MET A 175 -32.59 -76.34 65.90
CA MET A 175 -32.46 -77.79 66.04
C MET A 175 -31.94 -78.18 67.43
N ILE A 176 -30.92 -77.48 67.95
CA ILE A 176 -30.44 -77.68 69.32
C ILE A 176 -31.56 -77.41 70.32
N TYR A 177 -32.32 -76.32 70.16
CA TYR A 177 -33.41 -75.95 71.06
C TYR A 177 -34.54 -77.00 71.11
N VAL A 178 -34.83 -77.68 70.00
CA VAL A 178 -35.84 -78.77 69.95
C VAL A 178 -35.28 -80.08 70.49
N LEU A 179 -34.05 -80.45 70.11
CA LEU A 179 -33.44 -81.73 70.51
C LEU A 179 -33.04 -81.74 71.99
N PHE A 180 -32.56 -80.62 72.54
CA PHE A 180 -32.12 -80.52 73.93
C PHE A 180 -33.19 -80.95 74.95
N PRO A 181 -34.44 -80.43 74.94
CA PRO A 181 -35.50 -80.90 75.83
C PRO A 181 -35.93 -82.34 75.54
N TYR A 182 -35.90 -82.80 74.27
CA TYR A 182 -36.17 -84.21 73.93
C TYR A 182 -35.14 -85.15 74.58
N PHE A 183 -33.84 -84.81 74.49
CA PHE A 183 -32.78 -85.57 75.14
C PHE A 183 -32.89 -85.53 76.67
N ILE A 184 -33.18 -84.37 77.26
CA ILE A 184 -33.43 -84.26 78.71
C ILE A 184 -34.62 -85.13 79.14
N LYS A 185 -35.73 -85.13 78.38
CA LYS A 185 -36.90 -85.96 78.67
C LYS A 185 -36.62 -87.46 78.50
N LYS A 186 -35.83 -87.87 77.50
CA LYS A 186 -35.46 -89.27 77.28
C LYS A 186 -34.49 -89.80 78.37
N ILE A 187 -33.54 -88.98 78.81
CA ILE A 187 -32.58 -89.33 79.86
C ILE A 187 -33.25 -89.27 81.25
N GLY A 188 -34.15 -88.31 81.48
CA GLY A 188 -34.91 -88.19 82.73
C GLY A 188 -36.14 -89.12 82.84
N GLY A 189 -36.70 -89.56 81.72
CA GLY A 189 -37.88 -90.42 81.64
C GLY A 189 -37.61 -91.91 81.85
N GLY A 190 -36.34 -92.32 81.98
CA GLY A 190 -35.95 -93.69 82.36
C GLY A 190 -36.09 -94.00 83.86
N LYS A 191 -36.64 -93.07 84.65
CA LYS A 191 -37.02 -93.32 86.05
C LYS A 191 -38.54 -93.21 86.19
N LYS A 192 -39.24 -94.28 85.83
CA LYS A 192 -40.47 -94.77 86.47
C LYS A 192 -40.83 -96.11 85.89
#